data_AF-A0A1W9SNQ2-F1
#
_entry.id   AF-A0A1W9SNQ2-F1
#
_cell.length_a   1.000
_cell.length_b   1.000
_cell.length_c   1.000
_cell.angle_alpha   90.00
_cell.angle_beta   90.00
_cell.angle_gamma   90.00
#
_symmetry.space_group_name_H-M   'P 1'
#
loop_
_entity.id
_entity.type
_entity.pdbx_description
1 polymer ?
#
loop_
_entity_poly.entity_id
_entity_poly.type
_entity_poly.pdbx_seq_one_letter_code
_entity_poly.pdbx_strand_id
1 'polypeptide(L)'
;MQQNKANKFNESMFLALFAKRFGSLINKRDTLKKHGITALIGNDSPFHKAGKMMENISMVHGHVTNNFILGYKILVIGYWDGGSFIPIDFSIHREK
;
A
#
# COMPACT_ATOMS: atom_id res chain seq x y z
N MET A 1 31.95 -10.37 -12.85
CA MET A 1 30.82 -9.50 -13.27
C MET A 1 30.20 -8.91 -12.01
N GLN A 2 30.52 -7.66 -11.72
CA GLN A 2 29.90 -6.94 -10.61
C GLN A 2 28.44 -6.69 -10.98
N GLN A 3 27.51 -7.21 -10.17
CA GLN A 3 26.10 -6.87 -10.31
C GLN A 3 25.96 -5.37 -9.98
N ASN A 4 25.61 -4.56 -10.98
CA ASN A 4 25.10 -3.22 -10.74
C ASN A 4 23.87 -3.36 -9.84
N LYS A 5 24.02 -3.09 -8.55
CA LYS A 5 22.89 -2.89 -7.64
C LYS A 5 22.21 -1.60 -8.09
N ALA A 6 21.25 -1.73 -9.02
CA ALA A 6 20.28 -0.70 -9.25
C ALA A 6 19.70 -0.32 -7.88
N ASN A 7 19.68 0.98 -7.57
CA ASN A 7 19.04 1.49 -6.36
C ASN A 7 17.57 1.11 -6.42
N LYS A 8 17.23 -0.06 -5.86
CA LYS A 8 15.86 -0.56 -5.81
C LYS A 8 15.08 0.43 -4.94
N PHE A 9 14.03 1.01 -5.53
CA PHE A 9 13.11 1.85 -4.79
C PHE A 9 12.61 1.08 -3.56
N ASN A 10 12.65 1.71 -2.40
CA ASN A 10 12.16 1.12 -1.16
C ASN A 10 10.79 1.73 -0.86
N GLU A 11 9.74 0.99 -1.21
CA GLU A 11 8.35 1.38 -1.08
C GLU A 11 7.98 1.69 0.37
N SER A 12 8.42 0.84 1.31
CA SER A 12 8.17 0.99 2.74
C SER A 12 8.84 2.25 3.31
N MET A 13 10.08 2.52 2.91
CA MET A 13 10.79 3.72 3.35
C MET A 13 10.13 4.99 2.81
N PHE A 14 9.70 4.98 1.54
CA PHE A 14 9.01 6.11 0.95
C PHE A 14 7.69 6.42 1.68
N LEU A 15 6.85 5.41 1.91
CA LEU A 15 5.58 5.59 2.61
C LEU A 15 5.79 6.00 4.07
N ALA A 16 6.78 5.44 4.76
CA ALA A 16 7.09 5.82 6.14
C ALA A 16 7.51 7.29 6.24
N LEU A 17 8.32 7.78 5.29
CA LEU A 17 8.71 9.20 5.22
C LEU A 17 7.50 10.09 4.93
N PHE A 18 6.62 9.66 4.02
CA PHE A 18 5.36 10.34 3.74
C PHE A 18 4.49 10.42 4.99
N ALA A 19 4.25 9.30 5.67
CA ALA A 19 3.43 9.22 6.89
C ALA A 19 3.99 10.13 8.00
N LYS A 20 5.32 10.13 8.20
CA LYS A 20 5.98 11.03 9.15
C LYS A 20 5.77 12.50 8.82
N ARG A 21 5.93 12.88 7.55
CA ARG A 21 5.72 14.27 7.10
C ARG A 21 4.26 14.67 7.23
N PHE A 22 3.34 13.80 6.84
CA PHE A 22 1.90 14.02 6.95
C PHE A 22 1.50 14.23 8.41
N GLY A 23 1.88 13.34 9.31
CA GLY A 23 1.60 13.47 10.75
C GLY A 23 2.16 14.77 11.34
N SER A 24 3.37 15.19 10.93
CA SER A 24 3.94 16.48 11.37
C SER A 24 3.12 17.68 10.90
N LEU A 25 2.55 17.65 9.70
CA LEU A 25 1.72 18.73 9.16
C LEU A 25 0.34 18.78 9.81
N ILE A 26 -0.25 17.63 10.13
CA ILE A 26 -1.56 17.56 10.74
C ILE A 26 -1.51 17.96 12.23
N ASN A 27 -0.48 17.52 12.96
CA ASN A 27 -0.28 17.92 14.37
C ASN A 27 -0.11 19.45 14.54
N LYS A 28 0.45 20.14 13.53
CA LYS A 28 0.61 21.60 13.56
C LYS A 28 -0.70 22.38 13.41
N ARG A 29 -1.77 21.74 12.91
CA ARG A 29 -3.03 22.43 12.59
C ARG A 29 -4.02 22.43 13.76
N ASP A 30 -3.73 21.77 14.89
CA ASP A 30 -4.65 21.58 16.03
C ASP A 30 -6.04 21.01 15.63
N THR A 31 -6.20 20.56 14.39
CA THR A 31 -7.47 20.08 13.82
C THR A 31 -7.83 18.67 14.29
N LEU A 32 -6.91 17.93 14.88
CA LEU A 32 -7.16 16.61 15.45
C LEU A 32 -7.31 16.71 16.98
N LYS A 33 -8.49 17.13 17.43
CA LYS A 33 -8.89 16.85 18.81
C LYS A 33 -8.93 15.32 18.99
N LYS A 34 -8.02 14.81 19.83
CA LYS A 34 -7.72 13.40 20.17
C LYS A 34 -8.87 12.58 20.82
N HIS A 35 -10.09 12.63 20.29
CA HIS A 35 -11.22 11.85 20.83
C HIS A 35 -11.81 10.83 19.83
N GLY A 36 -11.22 10.72 18.63
CA GLY A 36 -11.62 9.74 17.64
C GLY A 36 -10.96 8.38 17.86
N ILE A 37 -11.62 7.31 17.39
CA ILE A 37 -11.04 5.96 17.37
C ILE A 37 -9.83 5.98 16.45
N THR A 38 -8.71 5.44 16.94
CA THR A 38 -7.50 5.19 16.14
C THR A 38 -7.38 3.69 15.87
N ALA A 39 -6.94 3.31 14.67
CA ALA A 39 -6.82 1.89 14.31
C ALA A 39 -5.67 1.64 13.33
N LEU A 40 -5.14 0.43 13.35
CA LEU A 40 -4.36 -0.11 12.23
C LEU A 40 -5.32 -0.88 11.33
N ILE A 41 -5.34 -0.54 10.05
CA ILE A 41 -6.21 -1.16 9.06
C ILE A 41 -5.30 -1.86 8.05
N GLY A 42 -5.51 -3.17 7.91
CA GLY A 42 -4.93 -3.98 6.85
C GLY A 42 -6.02 -4.36 5.84
N ASN A 43 -5.71 -4.26 4.55
CA ASN A 43 -6.63 -4.66 3.49
C ASN A 43 -5.84 -5.31 2.34
N ASP A 44 -6.37 -6.39 1.78
CA ASP A 44 -5.92 -6.93 0.50
C ASP A 44 -6.84 -6.47 -0.63
N SER A 45 -6.29 -6.25 -1.82
CA SER A 45 -7.07 -5.86 -2.98
C SER A 45 -6.50 -6.43 -4.26
N PRO A 46 -7.32 -7.08 -5.10
CA PRO A 46 -6.87 -7.55 -6.40
C PRO A 46 -6.70 -6.35 -7.34
N PHE A 47 -5.58 -6.28 -8.03
CA PHE A 47 -5.23 -5.23 -8.99
C PHE A 47 -5.07 -5.83 -10.38
N HIS A 48 -6.05 -5.57 -11.24
CA HIS A 48 -6.05 -6.04 -12.63
C HIS A 48 -4.93 -5.39 -13.44
N LYS A 49 -4.25 -6.17 -14.28
CA LYS A 49 -3.29 -5.66 -15.26
C LYS A 49 -3.56 -6.22 -16.65
N ALA A 50 -3.61 -5.33 -17.62
CA ALA A 50 -3.71 -5.65 -19.05
C ALA A 50 -2.66 -4.84 -19.85
N GLY A 51 -2.12 -5.40 -20.93
CA GLY A 51 -1.16 -4.70 -21.80
C GLY A 51 -0.29 -5.65 -22.63
N LYS A 52 0.58 -5.10 -23.47
CA LYS A 52 1.48 -5.91 -24.32
C LYS A 52 2.70 -6.45 -23.58
N MET A 53 3.20 -5.74 -22.58
CA MET A 53 4.39 -6.10 -21.80
C MET A 53 4.00 -6.39 -20.35
N MET A 54 3.35 -7.53 -20.15
CA MET A 54 2.92 -7.97 -18.83
C MET A 54 3.97 -8.88 -18.21
N GLU A 55 4.98 -8.26 -17.58
CA GLU A 55 5.98 -8.99 -16.83
C GLU A 55 5.50 -9.27 -15.41
N ASN A 56 5.85 -10.46 -14.94
CA ASN A 56 5.62 -10.89 -13.58
C ASN A 56 4.17 -10.74 -13.08
N ILE A 57 3.16 -11.11 -13.88
CA ILE A 57 1.74 -11.14 -13.48
C ILE A 57 1.26 -12.57 -13.16
N SER A 58 0.22 -12.74 -12.35
CA SER A 58 -0.44 -14.05 -12.17
C SER A 58 -1.96 -13.91 -12.09
N MET A 59 -2.66 -15.04 -12.07
CA MET A 59 -4.09 -15.05 -11.76
C MET A 59 -4.25 -14.81 -10.27
N VAL A 60 -5.09 -13.86 -9.89
CA VAL A 60 -5.35 -13.48 -8.50
C VAL A 60 -6.83 -13.67 -8.19
N HIS A 61 -7.16 -14.37 -7.11
CA HIS A 61 -8.54 -14.55 -6.69
C HIS A 61 -9.10 -13.24 -6.13
N GLY A 62 -10.13 -12.72 -6.80
CA GLY A 62 -10.93 -11.61 -6.30
C GLY A 62 -12.04 -12.12 -5.41
N HIS A 63 -11.90 -11.94 -4.09
CA HIS A 63 -12.92 -12.36 -3.12
C HIS A 63 -14.30 -11.76 -3.41
N VAL A 64 -14.36 -10.48 -3.82
CA VAL A 64 -15.63 -9.77 -4.08
C VAL A 64 -16.33 -10.28 -5.34
N THR A 65 -15.59 -10.54 -6.42
CA THR A 65 -16.15 -11.00 -7.69
C THR A 65 -16.26 -12.52 -7.77
N ASN A 66 -15.69 -13.22 -6.79
CA ASN A 66 -15.48 -14.66 -6.75
C ASN A 66 -14.84 -15.24 -8.04
N ASN A 67 -14.05 -14.43 -8.74
CA ASN A 67 -13.41 -14.77 -10.00
C ASN A 67 -11.90 -14.53 -9.91
N PHE A 68 -11.15 -15.24 -10.75
CA PHE A 68 -9.73 -14.98 -10.92
C PHE A 68 -9.50 -13.90 -11.98
N ILE A 69 -8.70 -12.88 -11.65
CA ILE A 69 -8.31 -11.82 -12.57
C ILE A 69 -6.81 -11.88 -12.84
N LEU A 70 -6.40 -11.51 -14.06
CA LEU A 70 -4.99 -11.40 -14.40
C LEU A 70 -4.41 -10.11 -13.80
N GLY A 71 -3.43 -10.23 -12.89
CA GLY A 71 -2.95 -9.07 -12.15
C GLY A 71 -2.02 -9.38 -10.97
N TYR A 72 -2.18 -8.58 -9.91
CA TYR A 72 -1.45 -8.70 -8.64
C TYR A 72 -2.40 -8.61 -7.46
N LYS A 73 -1.98 -9.14 -6.30
CA LYS A 73 -2.63 -8.88 -5.02
C LYS A 73 -1.84 -7.80 -4.28
N ILE A 74 -2.46 -6.66 -4.03
CA ILE A 74 -1.86 -5.58 -3.26
C ILE A 74 -2.27 -5.77 -1.80
N LEU A 75 -1.31 -5.82 -0.89
CA LEU A 75 -1.53 -5.77 0.54
C LEU A 75 -1.14 -4.38 1.04
N VAL A 76 -2.06 -3.71 1.72
CA VAL A 76 -1.84 -2.37 2.28
C VAL A 76 -2.05 -2.41 3.77
N ILE A 77 -1.18 -1.73 4.51
CA ILE A 77 -1.40 -1.40 5.92
C ILE A 77 -1.32 0.11 6.11
N GLY A 78 -2.26 0.65 6.87
CA GLY A 78 -2.26 2.06 7.22
C GLY A 78 -2.85 2.32 8.59
N TYR A 79 -2.55 3.52 9.09
CA TYR A 79 -3.03 4.01 10.38
C TYR A 79 -4.18 4.96 10.17
N TRP A 80 -5.30 4.66 10.82
CA TRP A 80 -6.43 5.55 10.96
C TRP A 80 -6.23 6.39 12.22
N ASP A 81 -6.13 7.71 12.06
CA ASP A 81 -5.88 8.65 13.16
C ASP A 81 -7.16 9.25 13.76
N GLY A 82 -8.34 8.81 13.29
CA GLY A 82 -9.63 9.37 13.66
C GLY A 82 -10.26 10.29 12.60
N GLY A 83 -9.52 10.68 11.56
CA GLY A 83 -10.05 11.47 10.44
C GLY A 83 -9.38 11.25 9.09
N SER A 84 -8.16 10.70 9.07
CA SER A 84 -7.39 10.37 7.88
C SER A 84 -6.89 8.94 7.93
N PHE A 85 -6.91 8.26 6.77
CA PHE A 85 -6.20 7.00 6.59
C PHE A 85 -4.78 7.30 6.07
N ILE A 86 -3.78 7.02 6.89
CA ILE A 86 -2.37 7.29 6.62
C ILE A 86 -1.71 5.97 6.18
N PRO A 87 -1.33 5.81 4.91
CA PRO A 87 -0.67 4.59 4.45
C PRO A 87 0.73 4.48 5.08
N ILE A 88 1.03 3.33 5.69
CA ILE A 88 2.31 3.06 6.36
C ILE A 88 3.20 2.20 5.48
N ASP A 89 2.64 1.16 4.86
CA ASP A 89 3.38 0.26 4.00
C ASP A 89 2.45 -0.42 3.00
N PHE A 90 3.01 -0.89 1.90
CA PHE A 90 2.32 -1.75 0.95
C PHE A 90 3.26 -2.76 0.30
N SER A 91 2.69 -3.84 -0.17
CA SER A 91 3.42 -4.86 -0.93
C SER A 91 2.58 -5.41 -2.06
N ILE A 92 3.24 -5.77 -3.16
CA ILE A 92 2.62 -6.30 -4.36
C ILE A 92 3.02 -7.76 -4.48
N HIS A 93 2.02 -8.64 -4.47
CA HIS A 93 2.20 -10.08 -4.50
C HIS A 93 1.64 -10.67 -5.78
N ARG A 94 2.22 -11.80 -6.17
CA ARG A 94 1.69 -12.72 -7.18
C ARG A 94 1.23 -13.97 -6.45
N GLU A 95 0.03 -14.44 -6.78
CA GLU A 95 -0.42 -15.76 -6.33
C GLU A 95 0.25 -16.86 -7.17
N LYS A 96 0.46 -18.02 -6.54
CA LYS A 96 1.08 -19.20 -7.17
C LYS A 96 0.06 -20.02 -7.94
#